data_AF-A0A2N8HF41-F1
#
_entry.id   AF-A0A2N8HF41-F1
#
_cell.length_a   1.000
_cell.length_b   1.000
_cell.length_c   1.000
_cell.angle_alpha   90.00
_cell.angle_beta   90.00
_cell.angle_gamma   90.00
#
_symmetry.space_group_name_H-M   'P 1'
#
loop_
_entity.id
_entity.type
_entity.pdbx_description
1 polymer ?
#
loop_
_entity_poly.entity_id
_entity_poly.type
_entity_poly.pdbx_seq_one_letter_code
_entity_poly.pdbx_strand_id
1 'polypeptide(L)'
;MLDLTGLATAQSLTTHTTDAVLHLTAAERTAWNAKLGPSALDGYAQQSWVTAQLSSLVTTDALTAQLAGYVTTVSQTATLASYATQNWVTQQIAAKHHIQIIPTDSLPVTGLPDVIYLVPKGWDHPETADNSIREQYVWIDEAWVKVGDTSVSLAGYAQETWVTTQLNSYVTAAALAESHYTKAQTDTALTDAKAAVLQDAKTYADQQIAASGADSLHFDTLTQAEYDALGDKDANRLYVIQG
;
A
#
# COMPACT_ATOMS: atom_id res chain seq x y z
N MET A 1 65.32 -115.49 -51.99
CA MET A 1 64.00 -115.39 -52.63
C MET A 1 63.56 -113.95 -52.47
N LEU A 2 63.38 -113.21 -53.55
CA LEU A 2 63.03 -111.78 -53.46
C LEU A 2 61.61 -111.69 -52.88
N ASP A 3 61.46 -111.10 -51.70
CA ASP A 3 60.17 -110.92 -51.06
C ASP A 3 59.42 -109.81 -51.79
N LEU A 4 58.40 -110.22 -52.55
CA LEU A 4 57.57 -109.31 -53.33
C LEU A 4 56.33 -108.85 -52.53
N THR A 5 56.16 -109.29 -51.28
CA THR A 5 54.93 -109.08 -50.51
C THR A 5 54.70 -107.63 -50.06
N GLY A 6 55.74 -106.78 -50.08
CA GLY A 6 55.63 -105.34 -49.80
C GLY A 6 55.50 -104.45 -51.05
N LEU A 7 55.58 -105.02 -52.26
CA LEU A 7 55.44 -104.29 -53.51
C LEU A 7 53.95 -104.22 -53.88
N ALA A 8 53.51 -103.05 -54.36
CA ALA A 8 52.15 -102.90 -54.88
C ALA A 8 51.92 -103.92 -56.00
N THR A 9 50.82 -104.65 -55.92
CA THR A 9 50.45 -105.56 -57.02
C THR A 9 49.87 -104.74 -58.16
N ALA A 10 50.04 -105.22 -59.40
CA ALA A 10 49.41 -104.58 -60.56
C ALA A 10 47.88 -104.50 -60.38
N GLN A 11 47.30 -105.48 -59.70
CA GLN A 11 45.87 -105.49 -59.37
C GLN A 11 45.50 -104.39 -58.37
N SER A 12 46.26 -104.19 -57.29
CA SER A 12 45.93 -103.15 -56.31
C SER A 12 46.05 -101.74 -56.90
N LEU A 13 47.04 -101.52 -57.78
CA LEU A 13 47.17 -100.27 -58.52
C LEU A 13 45.98 -100.07 -59.48
N THR A 14 45.60 -101.10 -60.23
CA THR A 14 44.47 -101.04 -61.18
C THR A 14 43.16 -100.77 -60.46
N THR A 15 42.89 -101.45 -59.33
CA THR A 15 41.69 -101.22 -58.52
C THR A 15 41.63 -99.77 -58.03
N HIS A 16 42.74 -99.20 -57.54
CA HIS A 16 42.74 -97.80 -57.08
C HIS A 16 42.58 -96.79 -58.22
N THR A 17 43.28 -96.97 -59.35
CA THR A 17 43.21 -96.01 -60.48
C THR A 17 41.87 -96.05 -61.22
N THR A 18 41.09 -97.11 -61.04
CA THR A 18 39.75 -97.27 -61.62
C THR A 18 38.61 -97.00 -60.63
N ASP A 19 38.92 -96.64 -59.37
CA ASP A 19 37.91 -96.33 -58.34
C ASP A 19 37.31 -94.93 -58.55
N ALA A 20 36.16 -94.88 -59.23
CA ALA A 20 35.45 -93.64 -59.51
C ALA A 20 34.83 -92.97 -58.27
N VAL A 21 34.81 -93.62 -57.10
CA VAL A 21 34.29 -93.01 -55.86
C VAL A 21 35.34 -92.12 -55.20
N LEU A 22 36.62 -92.47 -55.30
CA LEU A 22 37.72 -91.76 -54.64
C LEU A 22 38.35 -90.67 -55.52
N HIS A 23 38.21 -90.74 -56.86
CA HIS A 23 38.80 -89.78 -57.78
C HIS A 23 37.80 -88.75 -58.29
N LEU A 24 38.18 -87.47 -58.23
CA LEU A 24 37.41 -86.39 -58.84
C LEU A 24 37.81 -86.18 -60.30
N THR A 25 36.81 -86.16 -61.16
CA THR A 25 36.93 -85.75 -62.56
C THR A 25 37.13 -84.23 -62.68
N ALA A 26 37.68 -83.80 -63.81
CA ALA A 26 37.79 -82.37 -64.12
C ALA A 26 36.41 -81.69 -64.24
N ALA A 27 35.40 -82.44 -64.69
CA ALA A 27 34.02 -81.97 -64.79
C ALA A 27 33.43 -81.71 -63.39
N GLU A 28 33.63 -82.60 -62.43
CA GLU A 28 33.15 -82.41 -61.05
C GLU A 28 33.80 -81.21 -60.36
N ARG A 29 35.12 -81.03 -60.51
CA ARG A 29 35.80 -79.83 -59.99
C ARG A 29 35.23 -78.55 -60.59
N THR A 30 34.98 -78.55 -61.90
CA THR A 30 34.38 -77.40 -62.60
C THR A 30 32.98 -77.12 -62.09
N ALA A 31 32.15 -78.17 -61.92
CA ALA A 31 30.80 -78.05 -61.41
C ALA A 31 30.78 -77.53 -59.96
N TRP A 32 31.68 -78.00 -59.09
CA TRP A 32 31.76 -77.54 -57.70
C TRP A 32 32.24 -76.09 -57.60
N ASN A 33 33.26 -75.71 -58.37
CA ASN A 33 33.73 -74.32 -58.42
C ASN A 33 32.66 -73.36 -58.97
N ALA A 34 31.74 -73.86 -59.81
CA ALA A 34 30.61 -73.09 -60.31
C ALA A 34 29.44 -72.94 -59.31
N LYS A 35 29.39 -73.72 -58.22
CA LYS A 35 28.30 -73.65 -57.23
C LYS A 35 28.29 -72.34 -56.43
N LEU A 36 29.38 -71.60 -56.39
CA LEU A 36 29.51 -70.28 -55.74
C LEU A 36 30.21 -69.30 -56.69
N GLY A 37 29.53 -68.96 -57.79
CA GLY A 37 29.94 -67.84 -58.64
C GLY A 37 29.58 -66.48 -58.03
N PRO A 38 30.20 -65.37 -58.45
CA PRO A 38 29.84 -64.02 -58.01
C PRO A 38 28.34 -63.71 -58.16
N SER A 39 27.69 -64.32 -59.14
CA SER A 39 26.24 -64.19 -59.38
C SER A 39 25.36 -64.77 -58.27
N ALA A 40 25.87 -65.70 -57.45
CA ALA A 40 25.15 -66.20 -56.28
C ALA A 40 25.05 -65.14 -55.16
N LEU A 41 25.85 -64.07 -55.24
CA LEU A 41 25.83 -62.92 -54.32
C LEU A 41 24.99 -61.75 -54.85
N ASP A 42 24.51 -61.80 -56.10
CA ASP A 42 23.76 -60.69 -56.73
C ASP A 42 22.40 -60.42 -56.07
N GLY A 43 21.86 -61.39 -55.32
CA GLY A 43 20.63 -61.24 -54.54
C GLY A 43 20.82 -60.70 -53.11
N TYR A 44 22.07 -60.60 -52.64
CA TYR A 44 22.38 -60.06 -51.32
C TYR A 44 22.84 -58.61 -51.46
N ALA A 45 22.40 -57.75 -50.54
CA ALA A 45 22.77 -56.35 -50.54
C ALA A 45 24.30 -56.21 -50.33
N GLN A 46 25.02 -55.84 -51.39
CA GLN A 46 26.44 -55.51 -51.31
C GLN A 46 26.62 -54.15 -50.62
N GLN A 47 27.75 -53.94 -49.95
CA GLN A 47 28.04 -52.69 -49.21
C GLN A 47 27.90 -51.45 -50.10
N SER A 48 28.26 -51.55 -51.39
CA SER A 48 28.11 -50.50 -52.39
C SER A 48 26.65 -50.13 -52.63
N TRP A 49 25.78 -51.13 -52.72
CA TRP A 49 24.34 -50.93 -52.90
C TRP A 49 23.73 -50.25 -51.66
N VAL A 50 24.06 -50.73 -50.46
CA VAL A 50 23.56 -50.13 -49.20
C VAL A 50 24.03 -48.68 -49.07
N THR A 51 25.30 -48.40 -49.38
CA THR A 51 25.87 -47.06 -49.35
C THR A 51 25.20 -46.13 -50.37
N ALA A 52 24.89 -46.63 -51.57
CA ALA A 52 24.21 -45.87 -52.61
C ALA A 52 22.75 -45.55 -52.23
N GLN A 53 22.02 -46.52 -51.67
CA GLN A 53 20.66 -46.29 -51.17
C GLN A 53 20.66 -45.29 -50.02
N LEU A 54 21.56 -45.45 -49.04
CA LEU A 54 21.66 -44.54 -47.91
C LEU A 54 22.06 -43.11 -48.36
N SER A 55 22.97 -42.98 -49.32
CA SER A 55 23.36 -41.68 -49.87
C SER A 55 22.20 -41.02 -50.64
N SER A 56 21.33 -41.81 -51.27
CA SER A 56 20.11 -41.32 -51.94
C SER A 56 19.07 -40.82 -50.94
N LEU A 57 18.81 -41.59 -49.88
CA LEU A 57 17.85 -41.23 -48.83
C LEU A 57 18.33 -40.09 -47.92
N VAL A 58 19.64 -40.00 -47.66
CA VAL A 58 20.28 -38.93 -46.87
C VAL A 58 20.87 -37.88 -47.82
N THR A 59 20.26 -37.67 -48.99
CA THR A 59 20.50 -36.43 -49.71
C THR A 59 19.88 -35.30 -48.90
N THR A 60 20.62 -34.21 -48.75
CA THR A 60 20.13 -32.98 -48.13
C THR A 60 18.80 -32.56 -48.76
N ASP A 61 18.59 -32.85 -50.04
CA ASP A 61 17.38 -32.51 -50.79
C ASP A 61 16.12 -33.24 -50.31
N ALA A 62 16.19 -34.55 -50.04
CA ALA A 62 15.03 -35.31 -49.55
C ALA A 62 14.62 -34.87 -48.13
N LEU A 63 15.62 -34.64 -47.27
CA LEU A 63 15.40 -34.15 -45.91
C LEU A 63 14.90 -32.69 -45.91
N THR A 64 15.42 -31.86 -46.83
CA THR A 64 14.99 -30.46 -47.03
C THR A 64 13.56 -30.39 -47.53
N ALA A 65 13.16 -31.27 -48.47
CA ALA A 65 11.78 -31.33 -48.97
C ALA A 65 10.79 -31.72 -47.87
N GLN A 66 11.14 -32.70 -47.02
CA GLN A 66 10.29 -33.12 -45.91
C GLN A 66 10.20 -32.05 -44.82
N LEU A 67 11.30 -31.36 -44.52
CA LEU A 67 11.32 -30.23 -43.59
C LEU A 67 10.50 -29.04 -44.12
N ALA A 68 10.58 -28.74 -45.42
CA ALA A 68 9.77 -27.72 -46.08
C ALA A 68 8.27 -28.07 -46.12
N GLY A 69 7.92 -29.35 -46.08
CA GLY A 69 6.53 -29.80 -45.93
C GLY A 69 5.97 -29.58 -44.53
N TYR A 70 6.81 -29.72 -43.49
CA TYR A 70 6.41 -29.50 -42.09
C TYR A 70 6.42 -28.01 -41.72
N VAL A 71 7.45 -27.31 -42.19
CA VAL A 71 7.61 -25.86 -42.15
C VAL A 71 7.19 -25.34 -43.52
N THR A 72 5.88 -25.37 -43.83
CA THR A 72 5.46 -24.67 -45.03
C THR A 72 5.73 -23.19 -44.78
N THR A 73 6.62 -22.58 -45.57
CA THR A 73 6.86 -21.14 -45.54
C THR A 73 5.53 -20.39 -45.63
N VAL A 74 4.57 -20.94 -46.37
CA VAL A 74 3.21 -20.44 -46.49
C VAL A 74 2.45 -20.38 -45.15
N SER A 75 2.48 -21.43 -44.31
CA SER A 75 1.78 -21.40 -43.01
C SER A 75 2.43 -20.46 -41.99
N GLN A 76 3.76 -20.38 -41.97
CA GLN A 76 4.49 -19.45 -41.09
C GLN A 76 4.31 -18.01 -41.56
N THR A 77 4.44 -17.73 -42.85
CA THR A 77 4.21 -16.39 -43.40
C THR A 77 2.76 -15.97 -43.22
N ALA A 78 1.77 -16.84 -43.45
CA ALA A 78 0.35 -16.51 -43.24
C ALA A 78 0.02 -16.27 -41.76
N THR A 79 0.59 -17.07 -40.85
CA THR A 79 0.38 -16.90 -39.40
C THR A 79 1.07 -15.65 -38.89
N LEU A 80 2.28 -15.33 -39.35
CA LEU A 80 2.99 -14.11 -38.95
C LEU A 80 2.36 -12.84 -39.56
N ALA A 81 1.81 -12.94 -40.77
CA ALA A 81 1.12 -11.83 -41.43
C ALA A 81 -0.22 -11.45 -40.77
N SER A 82 -0.84 -12.35 -40.01
CA SER A 82 -2.05 -12.03 -39.24
C SER A 82 -1.75 -11.32 -37.91
N TYR A 83 -0.50 -11.37 -37.43
CA TYR A 83 -0.08 -10.60 -36.27
C TYR A 83 0.34 -9.18 -36.67
N ALA A 84 0.02 -8.23 -35.79
CA ALA A 84 0.54 -6.89 -35.91
C ALA A 84 2.07 -6.86 -35.75
N THR A 85 2.76 -6.13 -36.63
CA THR A 85 4.21 -5.93 -36.50
C THR A 85 4.53 -5.08 -35.27
N GLN A 86 5.71 -5.26 -34.68
CA GLN A 86 6.16 -4.41 -33.57
C GLN A 86 6.13 -2.92 -33.95
N ASN A 87 6.58 -2.58 -35.15
CA ASN A 87 6.56 -1.21 -35.67
C ASN A 87 5.12 -0.65 -35.75
N TRP A 88 4.17 -1.45 -36.24
CA TRP A 88 2.76 -1.04 -36.28
C TRP A 88 2.22 -0.81 -34.87
N VAL A 89 2.45 -1.74 -33.93
CA VAL A 89 2.00 -1.61 -32.53
C VAL A 89 2.62 -0.37 -31.88
N THR A 90 3.92 -0.13 -32.06
CA THR A 90 4.61 1.05 -31.54
C THR A 90 4.03 2.34 -32.13
N GLN A 91 3.75 2.39 -33.43
CA GLN A 91 3.09 3.54 -34.05
C GLN A 91 1.67 3.74 -33.52
N GLN A 92 0.89 2.67 -33.31
CA GLN A 92 -0.44 2.77 -32.73
C GLN A 92 -0.41 3.29 -31.28
N ILE A 93 0.60 2.90 -30.48
CA ILE A 93 0.78 3.41 -29.12
C ILE A 93 1.21 4.88 -29.15
N ALA A 94 2.16 5.24 -30.00
CA ALA A 94 2.62 6.63 -30.14
C ALA A 94 1.52 7.56 -30.71
N ALA A 95 0.64 7.03 -31.56
CA ALA A 95 -0.50 7.76 -32.11
C ALA A 95 -1.69 7.85 -31.15
N LYS A 96 -1.66 7.17 -29.99
CA LYS A 96 -2.69 7.35 -28.98
C LYS A 96 -2.42 8.62 -28.18
N HIS A 97 -3.36 9.55 -28.28
CA HIS A 97 -3.40 10.76 -27.47
C HIS A 97 -3.51 10.39 -25.98
N HIS A 98 -2.45 10.64 -25.23
CA HIS A 98 -2.46 10.58 -23.77
C HIS A 98 -2.40 12.01 -23.26
N ILE A 99 -3.48 12.50 -22.64
CA ILE A 99 -3.45 13.80 -21.99
C ILE A 99 -2.35 13.77 -20.91
N GLN A 100 -1.35 14.63 -21.06
CA GLN A 100 -0.30 14.87 -20.07
C GLN A 100 -0.64 16.13 -19.27
N ILE A 101 -0.25 16.14 -18.00
CA ILE A 101 -0.43 17.29 -17.12
C ILE A 101 0.95 17.69 -16.62
N ILE A 102 1.38 18.90 -16.96
CA ILE A 102 2.73 19.38 -16.65
C ILE A 102 2.64 20.67 -15.82
N PRO A 103 3.13 20.67 -14.56
CA PRO A 103 3.30 21.90 -13.80
C PRO A 103 4.50 22.69 -14.33
N THR A 104 4.32 23.99 -14.57
CA THR A 104 5.38 24.91 -15.00
C THR A 104 5.23 26.25 -14.28
N ASP A 105 6.32 27.01 -14.16
CA ASP A 105 6.25 28.34 -13.54
C ASP A 105 5.70 29.40 -14.51
N SER A 106 5.81 29.16 -15.81
CA SER A 106 5.28 30.00 -16.89
C SER A 106 4.90 29.17 -18.10
N LEU A 107 4.04 29.71 -18.97
CA LEU A 107 3.69 29.04 -20.22
C LEU A 107 4.86 29.12 -21.22
N PRO A 108 5.22 28.02 -21.90
CA PRO A 108 6.22 28.07 -22.96
C PRO A 108 5.74 28.91 -24.16
N VAL A 109 6.66 29.23 -25.07
CA VAL A 109 6.34 30.02 -26.29
C VAL A 109 5.28 29.32 -27.15
N THR A 110 5.35 27.99 -27.23
CA THR A 110 4.37 27.13 -27.90
C THR A 110 4.10 25.91 -27.02
N GLY A 111 2.85 25.46 -26.95
CA GLY A 111 2.52 24.23 -26.25
C GLY A 111 2.58 22.99 -27.15
N LEU A 112 2.67 21.83 -26.50
CA LEU A 112 2.58 20.53 -27.15
C LEU A 112 1.11 20.07 -27.24
N PRO A 113 0.74 19.29 -28.28
CA PRO A 113 -0.58 18.66 -28.34
C PRO A 113 -0.77 17.70 -27.15
N ASP A 114 -2.01 17.55 -26.71
CA ASP A 114 -2.41 16.69 -25.59
C ASP A 114 -1.74 17.03 -24.24
N VAL A 115 -1.30 18.27 -24.03
CA VAL A 115 -0.71 18.70 -22.76
C VAL A 115 -1.55 19.79 -22.11
N ILE A 116 -1.96 19.57 -20.87
CA ILE A 116 -2.50 20.59 -19.97
C ILE A 116 -1.35 21.13 -19.12
N TYR A 117 -1.04 22.41 -19.29
CA TYR A 117 -0.03 23.13 -18.53
C TYR A 117 -0.66 23.75 -17.28
N LEU A 118 -0.03 23.54 -16.13
CA LEU A 118 -0.44 24.09 -14.84
C LEU A 118 0.54 25.18 -14.42
N VAL A 119 0.11 26.43 -14.47
CA VAL A 119 0.90 27.60 -14.07
C VAL A 119 0.34 28.22 -12.79
N PRO A 120 1.14 28.84 -11.90
CA PRO A 120 0.62 29.58 -10.76
C PRO A 120 -0.47 30.57 -11.16
N LYS A 121 -1.44 30.80 -10.28
CA LYS A 121 -2.46 31.82 -10.55
C LYS A 121 -1.80 33.20 -10.53
N GLY A 122 -1.95 33.97 -11.61
CA GLY A 122 -1.24 35.25 -11.78
C GLY A 122 0.25 35.09 -12.11
N TRP A 123 0.65 33.98 -12.75
CA TRP A 123 2.04 33.69 -13.13
C TRP A 123 2.69 34.77 -14.01
N ASP A 124 1.89 35.57 -14.73
CA ASP A 124 2.34 36.73 -15.51
C ASP A 124 2.84 37.88 -14.64
N HIS A 125 2.53 37.85 -13.34
CA HIS A 125 2.97 38.76 -12.30
C HIS A 125 3.53 37.98 -11.10
N PRO A 126 4.75 37.41 -11.20
CA PRO A 126 5.31 36.48 -10.23
C PRO A 126 5.42 37.05 -8.81
N GLU A 127 5.51 38.37 -8.65
CA GLU A 127 5.50 39.09 -7.37
C GLU A 127 4.17 38.95 -6.61
N THR A 128 3.08 38.64 -7.31
CA THR A 128 1.73 38.47 -6.78
C THR A 128 1.14 37.09 -7.06
N ALA A 129 1.93 36.18 -7.63
CA ALA A 129 1.46 34.86 -7.99
C ALA A 129 1.07 34.04 -6.75
N ASP A 130 -0.08 33.39 -6.83
CA ASP A 130 -0.53 32.45 -5.80
C ASP A 130 -0.11 31.03 -6.19
N ASN A 131 0.95 30.55 -5.53
CA ASN A 131 1.48 29.21 -5.74
C ASN A 131 0.63 28.10 -5.08
N SER A 132 -0.47 28.43 -4.40
CA SER A 132 -1.41 27.42 -3.88
C SER A 132 -2.50 27.04 -4.91
N ILE A 133 -2.73 27.91 -5.90
CA ILE A 133 -3.70 27.68 -6.99
C ILE A 133 -2.94 27.60 -8.32
N ARG A 134 -3.32 26.69 -9.20
CA ARG A 134 -2.78 26.57 -10.56
C ARG A 134 -3.87 26.84 -11.59
N GLU A 135 -3.61 27.72 -12.53
CA GLU A 135 -4.42 27.85 -13.74
C GLU A 135 -4.03 26.80 -14.77
N GLN A 136 -5.00 26.29 -15.51
CA GLN A 136 -4.83 25.23 -16.50
C GLN A 136 -4.97 25.79 -17.91
N TYR A 137 -3.98 25.55 -18.75
CA TYR A 137 -3.95 26.00 -20.14
C TYR A 137 -3.64 24.84 -21.10
N VAL A 138 -4.21 24.92 -22.30
CA VAL A 138 -3.88 24.05 -23.45
C VAL A 138 -3.53 24.92 -24.64
N TRP A 139 -2.68 24.40 -25.52
CA TRP A 139 -2.32 25.05 -26.77
C TRP A 139 -3.19 24.55 -27.90
N ILE A 140 -4.02 25.42 -28.45
CA ILE A 140 -4.99 25.13 -29.51
C ILE A 140 -4.88 26.24 -30.55
N ASP A 141 -4.78 25.87 -31.84
CA ASP A 141 -4.75 26.81 -32.97
C ASP A 141 -3.76 27.98 -32.78
N GLU A 142 -2.52 27.66 -32.40
CA GLU A 142 -1.43 28.62 -32.17
C GLU A 142 -1.68 29.63 -31.02
N ALA A 143 -2.61 29.33 -30.12
CA ALA A 143 -2.93 30.17 -28.98
C ALA A 143 -3.08 29.38 -27.67
N TRP A 144 -2.74 30.04 -26.56
CA TRP A 144 -3.03 29.54 -25.22
C TRP A 144 -4.50 29.73 -24.88
N VAL A 145 -5.18 28.64 -24.54
CA VAL A 145 -6.58 28.64 -24.10
C VAL A 145 -6.62 28.21 -22.63
N LYS A 146 -7.14 29.08 -21.76
CA LYS A 146 -7.42 28.74 -20.37
C LYS A 146 -8.61 27.78 -20.31
N VAL A 147 -8.43 26.62 -19.69
CA VAL A 147 -9.46 25.58 -19.57
C VAL A 147 -9.95 25.36 -18.15
N GLY A 148 -9.28 25.94 -17.16
CA GLY A 148 -9.71 25.88 -15.77
C GLY A 148 -8.66 26.38 -14.80
N ASP A 149 -8.84 26.01 -13.53
CA ASP A 149 -7.85 26.17 -12.46
C ASP A 149 -8.07 25.10 -11.38
N THR A 150 -7.15 25.01 -10.42
CA THR A 150 -7.22 24.06 -9.30
C THR A 150 -7.88 24.67 -8.06
N SER A 151 -8.60 25.79 -8.19
CA SER A 151 -9.24 26.41 -7.04
C SER A 151 -10.34 25.51 -6.49
N VAL A 152 -10.44 25.49 -5.16
CA VAL A 152 -11.51 24.79 -4.45
C VAL A 152 -12.43 25.83 -3.85
N SER A 153 -13.72 25.73 -4.15
CA SER A 153 -14.72 26.57 -3.50
C SER A 153 -14.93 26.10 -2.07
N LEU A 154 -14.71 27.00 -1.11
CA LEU A 154 -15.07 26.80 0.29
C LEU A 154 -16.45 27.42 0.61
N ALA A 155 -17.25 27.73 -0.41
CA ALA A 155 -18.59 28.26 -0.21
C ALA A 155 -19.44 27.28 0.61
N GLY A 156 -20.07 27.78 1.66
CA GLY A 156 -20.88 26.99 2.59
C GLY A 156 -20.09 26.36 3.76
N TYR A 157 -18.76 26.42 3.75
CA TYR A 157 -17.97 26.06 4.94
C TYR A 157 -17.98 27.20 5.96
N ALA A 158 -17.82 26.83 7.24
CA ALA A 158 -17.75 27.78 8.34
C ALA A 158 -16.51 28.69 8.20
N GLN A 159 -16.72 30.00 8.29
CA GLN A 159 -15.65 30.99 8.26
C GLN A 159 -15.06 31.18 9.67
N GLU A 160 -13.80 31.57 9.76
CA GLU A 160 -13.12 31.84 11.03
C GLU A 160 -13.91 32.82 11.90
N THR A 161 -14.41 33.92 11.33
CA THR A 161 -15.25 34.89 12.07
C THR A 161 -16.51 34.25 12.65
N TRP A 162 -17.17 33.35 11.90
CA TRP A 162 -18.34 32.65 12.39
C TRP A 162 -17.97 31.72 13.55
N VAL A 163 -16.90 30.92 13.38
CA VAL A 163 -16.40 30.01 14.42
C VAL A 163 -16.02 30.77 15.68
N THR A 164 -15.25 31.85 15.56
CA THR A 164 -14.86 32.72 16.67
C THR A 164 -16.07 33.35 17.34
N THR A 165 -17.10 33.77 16.57
CA THR A 165 -18.35 34.29 17.15
C THR A 165 -19.07 33.22 17.96
N GLN A 166 -19.18 31.99 17.45
CA GLN A 166 -19.78 30.88 18.21
C GLN A 166 -18.97 30.60 19.48
N LEU A 167 -17.64 30.56 19.40
CA LEU A 167 -16.76 30.30 20.53
C LEU A 167 -16.79 31.40 21.59
N ASN A 168 -16.87 32.67 21.20
CA ASN A 168 -16.93 33.82 22.12
C ASN A 168 -18.21 33.84 22.97
N SER A 169 -19.26 33.10 22.57
CA SER A 169 -20.47 32.96 23.38
C SER A 169 -20.29 32.00 24.58
N TYR A 170 -19.23 31.20 24.58
CA TYR A 170 -18.92 30.29 25.67
C TYR A 170 -18.07 30.99 26.75
N VAL A 171 -18.28 30.60 28.00
CA VAL A 171 -17.52 31.11 29.14
C VAL A 171 -16.05 30.74 28.97
N THR A 172 -15.15 31.72 29.09
CA THR A 172 -13.70 31.47 28.98
C THR A 172 -13.19 30.75 30.23
N ALA A 173 -12.14 29.94 30.07
CA ALA A 173 -11.49 29.29 31.22
C ALA A 173 -11.00 30.30 32.27
N ALA A 174 -10.62 31.51 31.85
CA ALA A 174 -10.25 32.61 32.75
C ALA A 174 -11.45 33.11 33.57
N ALA A 175 -12.63 33.24 32.95
CA ALA A 175 -13.85 33.64 33.66
C ALA A 175 -14.35 32.55 34.63
N LEU A 176 -14.10 31.26 34.37
CA LEU A 176 -14.36 30.20 35.35
C LEU A 176 -13.41 30.25 36.56
N ALA A 177 -12.21 30.81 36.40
CA ALA A 177 -11.19 30.87 37.45
C ALA A 177 -11.31 32.13 38.33
N GLU A 178 -12.10 33.13 37.91
CA GLU A 178 -12.34 34.32 38.72
C GLU A 178 -13.33 34.02 39.86
N SER A 179 -12.83 34.12 41.10
CA SER A 179 -13.71 34.19 42.27
C SER A 179 -14.47 35.52 42.23
N HIS A 180 -15.80 35.46 42.00
CA HIS A 180 -16.68 36.64 41.91
C HIS A 180 -16.75 37.49 43.18
N TYR A 181 -16.20 36.99 44.29
CA TYR A 181 -16.03 37.74 45.52
C TYR A 181 -14.55 37.97 45.77
N THR A 182 -14.18 39.25 45.88
CA THR A 182 -12.86 39.64 46.37
C THR A 182 -12.75 39.30 47.86
N LYS A 183 -11.54 39.03 48.35
CA LYS A 183 -11.30 38.83 49.79
C LYS A 183 -11.88 39.98 50.61
N ALA A 184 -11.76 41.22 50.12
CA ALA A 184 -12.29 42.40 50.79
C ALA A 184 -13.83 42.40 50.92
N GLN A 185 -14.55 41.98 49.87
CA GLN A 185 -16.01 41.83 49.94
C GLN A 185 -16.42 40.73 50.91
N THR A 186 -15.72 39.60 50.89
CA THR A 186 -15.95 38.50 51.84
C THR A 186 -15.66 38.94 53.28
N ASP A 187 -14.55 39.64 53.50
CA ASP A 187 -14.16 40.18 54.81
C ASP A 187 -15.18 41.22 55.31
N THR A 188 -15.72 42.05 54.42
CA THR A 188 -16.76 43.04 54.73
C THR A 188 -18.04 42.34 55.14
N ALA A 189 -18.53 41.38 54.34
CA ALA A 189 -19.73 40.61 54.66
C ALA A 189 -19.59 39.85 55.98
N LEU A 190 -18.40 39.29 56.27
CA LEU A 190 -18.12 38.62 57.54
C LEU A 190 -18.10 39.60 58.72
N THR A 191 -17.56 40.80 58.51
CA THR A 191 -17.54 41.87 59.52
C THR A 191 -18.94 42.34 59.86
N ASP A 192 -19.77 42.58 58.84
CA ASP A 192 -21.17 43.00 59.00
C ASP A 192 -22.00 41.92 59.70
N ALA A 193 -21.84 40.66 59.29
CA ALA A 193 -22.50 39.53 59.95
C ALA A 193 -22.09 39.41 61.43
N LYS A 194 -20.80 39.61 61.73
CA LYS A 194 -20.29 39.62 63.11
C LYS A 194 -20.92 40.77 63.91
N ALA A 195 -20.96 41.98 63.36
CA ALA A 195 -21.55 43.14 64.04
C ALA A 195 -23.04 42.93 64.33
N ALA A 196 -23.80 42.38 63.37
CA ALA A 196 -25.21 42.06 63.55
C ALA A 196 -25.42 41.05 64.70
N VAL A 197 -24.65 39.95 64.73
CA VAL A 197 -24.76 38.94 65.80
C VAL A 197 -24.41 39.53 67.18
N LEU A 198 -23.39 40.39 67.27
CA LEU A 198 -23.05 41.05 68.54
C LEU A 198 -24.20 41.98 69.00
N GLN A 199 -24.81 42.70 68.08
CA GLN A 199 -25.94 43.58 68.38
C GLN A 199 -27.17 42.78 68.84
N ASP A 200 -27.48 41.67 68.19
CA ASP A 200 -28.56 40.76 68.58
C ASP A 200 -28.31 40.18 69.99
N ALA A 201 -27.08 39.71 70.26
CA ALA A 201 -26.71 39.19 71.57
C ALA A 201 -26.82 40.24 72.68
N LYS A 202 -26.39 41.48 72.41
CA LYS A 202 -26.56 42.60 73.34
C LYS A 202 -28.04 42.89 73.60
N THR A 203 -28.83 42.98 72.55
CA THR A 203 -30.26 43.25 72.64
C THR A 203 -30.97 42.17 73.46
N TYR A 204 -30.64 40.89 73.23
CA TYR A 204 -31.15 39.78 74.02
C TYR A 204 -30.77 39.90 75.50
N ALA A 205 -29.51 40.19 75.81
CA ALA A 205 -29.06 40.35 77.20
C ALA A 205 -29.80 41.51 77.90
N ASP A 206 -29.93 42.65 77.23
CA ASP A 206 -30.66 43.82 77.77
C ASP A 206 -32.14 43.48 78.03
N GLN A 207 -32.79 42.71 77.14
CA GLN A 207 -34.16 42.23 77.33
C GLN A 207 -34.27 41.26 78.51
N GLN A 208 -33.32 40.34 78.70
CA GLN A 208 -33.33 39.41 79.84
C GLN A 208 -33.19 40.17 81.17
N ILE A 209 -32.32 41.18 81.22
CA ILE A 209 -32.15 42.06 82.41
C ILE A 209 -33.42 42.87 82.68
N ALA A 210 -34.08 43.39 81.65
CA ALA A 210 -35.34 44.14 81.81
C ALA A 210 -36.52 43.22 82.23
N ALA A 211 -36.52 41.97 81.78
CA ALA A 211 -37.54 40.97 82.13
C ALA A 211 -37.36 40.42 83.55
N SER A 212 -36.13 40.36 84.06
CA SER A 212 -35.88 40.18 85.49
C SER A 212 -36.28 41.46 86.23
N GLY A 213 -37.48 41.47 86.84
CA GLY A 213 -37.89 42.58 87.72
C GLY A 213 -36.83 42.83 88.81
N ALA A 214 -36.85 44.02 89.44
CA ALA A 214 -35.87 44.42 90.46
C ALA A 214 -35.64 43.35 91.55
N ASP A 215 -36.66 42.56 91.84
CA ASP A 215 -36.64 41.43 92.78
C ASP A 215 -35.69 40.29 92.40
N SER A 216 -35.48 40.04 91.09
CA SER A 216 -34.57 39.00 90.57
C SER A 216 -33.12 39.46 90.41
N LEU A 217 -32.86 40.76 90.45
CA LEU A 217 -31.50 41.33 90.39
C LEU A 217 -30.91 41.58 91.77
N HIS A 218 -31.67 41.27 92.83
CA HIS A 218 -31.27 41.40 94.23
C HIS A 218 -30.76 42.81 94.57
N PHE A 219 -31.35 43.87 94.00
CA PHE A 219 -31.06 45.23 94.42
C PHE A 219 -32.33 46.03 94.66
N ASP A 220 -32.33 46.82 95.73
CA ASP A 220 -33.40 47.76 96.05
C ASP A 220 -32.81 49.16 96.18
N THR A 221 -33.53 50.16 95.67
CA THR A 221 -33.14 51.57 95.82
C THR A 221 -34.09 52.22 96.80
N LEU A 222 -33.58 52.72 97.92
CA LEU A 222 -34.37 53.19 99.07
C LEU A 222 -33.84 54.53 99.57
N THR A 223 -34.67 55.34 100.21
CA THR A 223 -34.20 56.44 101.05
C THR A 223 -33.60 55.91 102.36
N GLN A 224 -32.78 56.72 103.04
CA GLN A 224 -32.19 56.32 104.32
C GLN A 224 -33.27 55.92 105.35
N ALA A 225 -34.38 56.67 105.41
CA ALA A 225 -35.49 56.38 106.31
C ALA A 225 -36.18 55.04 105.99
N GLU A 226 -36.32 54.70 104.71
CA GLU A 226 -36.92 53.42 104.28
C GLU A 226 -35.99 52.23 104.56
N TYR A 227 -34.68 52.39 104.34
CA TYR A 227 -33.70 51.36 104.67
C TYR A 227 -33.63 51.09 106.19
N ASP A 228 -33.70 52.16 107.00
CA ASP A 228 -33.68 52.04 108.46
C ASP A 228 -34.98 51.41 109.01
N ALA A 229 -36.11 51.60 108.31
CA ALA A 229 -37.39 51.01 108.66
C ALA A 229 -37.52 49.52 108.27
N LEU A 230 -36.57 48.95 107.51
CA LEU A 230 -36.53 47.51 107.25
C LEU A 230 -36.23 46.74 108.53
N GLY A 231 -37.16 45.87 108.94
CA GLY A 231 -37.04 45.03 110.13
C GLY A 231 -35.83 44.10 110.05
N ASP A 232 -35.82 43.18 109.08
CA ASP A 232 -34.68 42.31 108.77
C ASP A 232 -34.15 42.63 107.37
N LYS A 233 -32.83 42.84 107.27
CA LYS A 233 -32.17 43.16 106.01
C LYS A 233 -31.66 41.87 105.36
N ASP A 234 -32.15 41.57 104.17
CA ASP A 234 -31.70 40.40 103.40
C ASP A 234 -30.22 40.55 103.01
N ALA A 235 -29.36 39.65 103.50
CA ALA A 235 -27.92 39.65 103.24
C ALA A 235 -27.56 39.36 101.77
N ASN A 236 -28.50 38.79 101.01
CA ASN A 236 -28.32 38.51 99.59
C ASN A 236 -28.87 39.63 98.69
N ARG A 237 -29.35 40.75 99.26
CA ARG A 237 -29.78 41.94 98.51
C ARG A 237 -28.86 43.12 98.74
N LEU A 238 -28.57 43.85 97.66
CA LEU A 238 -27.84 45.10 97.66
C LEU A 238 -28.81 46.27 97.80
N TYR A 239 -28.74 46.98 98.93
CA TYR A 239 -29.54 48.18 99.15
C TYR A 239 -28.74 49.41 98.75
N VAL A 240 -29.22 50.12 97.73
CA VAL A 240 -28.66 51.38 97.26
C VAL A 240 -29.42 52.52 97.95
N ILE A 241 -28.79 53.14 98.96
CA ILE A 241 -29.41 54.24 99.69
C ILE A 241 -29.22 55.54 98.91
N GLN A 242 -30.32 56.15 98.49
CA GLN A 242 -30.31 57.46 97.85
C GLN A 242 -30.03 58.53 98.92
N GLY A 243 -28.94 59.28 98.74
CA GLY A 243 -28.58 60.44 99.56
C GLY A 243 -29.41 61.67 99.24
#